data_AF-A0A977IEF1-F1
#
_entry.id   AF-A0A977IEF1-F1
#
_cell.length_a   1.000
_cell.length_b   1.000
_cell.length_c   1.000
_cell.angle_alpha   90.00
_cell.angle_beta   90.00
_cell.angle_gamma   90.00
#
_symmetry.space_group_name_H-M   'P 1'
#
loop_
_entity.id
_entity.type
_entity.pdbx_description
1 polymer ?
#
loop_
_entity_poly.entity_id
_entity_poly.type
_entity_poly.pdbx_seq_one_letter_code
_entity_poly.pdbx_strand_id
1 'polypeptide(L)'
;MNVEERLSRIEERLSILEKIIATKKRLSEASDGLDIEGLIVTNIEKIGPQDLAVLCLKMKPKQTKTEIANMFKEFGKAHGDWFNGSNFNRLVSKNIVIEDGVNENKVRLYSLSKSGDKVTAQKIIDTLKEMKS
;
A
#
# COMPACT_ATOMS: atom_id res chain seq x y z
N MET A 1 25.23 -23.84 16.54
CA MET A 1 23.97 -23.24 17.01
C MET A 1 23.25 -24.27 17.86
N ASN A 2 23.18 -24.03 19.17
CA ASN A 2 22.58 -24.99 20.11
C ASN A 2 21.04 -24.84 20.11
N VAL A 3 20.35 -25.73 20.81
CA VAL A 3 18.88 -25.74 20.86
C VAL A 3 18.33 -24.49 21.55
N GLU A 4 19.04 -23.96 22.56
CA GLU A 4 18.62 -22.76 23.31
C GLU A 4 18.67 -21.49 22.46
N GLU A 5 19.72 -21.32 21.65
CA GLU A 5 19.84 -20.22 20.68
C GLU A 5 18.76 -20.27 19.61
N ARG A 6 18.34 -21.48 19.21
CA ARG A 6 17.22 -21.68 18.28
C ARG A 6 15.89 -21.32 18.92
N LEU A 7 15.67 -21.73 20.18
CA LEU A 7 14.45 -21.40 20.92
C LEU A 7 14.32 -19.89 21.13
N SER A 8 15.39 -19.24 21.59
CA SER A 8 15.40 -17.78 21.81
C SER A 8 15.06 -17.01 20.53
N ARG A 9 15.62 -17.42 19.38
CA ARG A 9 15.27 -16.83 18.07
C ARG A 9 13.82 -17.09 17.65
N ILE A 10 13.24 -18.23 18.01
CA ILE A 10 11.84 -18.53 17.71
C ILE A 10 10.93 -17.68 18.59
N GLU A 11 11.23 -17.54 19.88
CA GLU A 11 10.49 -16.70 20.83
C GLU A 11 10.52 -15.22 20.44
N GLU A 12 11.67 -14.71 20.01
CA GLU A 12 11.79 -13.33 19.51
C GLU A 12 10.93 -13.10 18.27
N ARG A 13 10.94 -14.05 17.32
CA ARG A 13 10.09 -13.99 16.12
C ARG A 13 8.61 -14.11 16.44
N LEU A 14 8.23 -14.92 17.43
CA LEU A 14 6.85 -15.03 17.90
C LEU A 14 6.39 -13.72 18.55
N SER A 15 7.22 -13.08 19.38
CA SER A 15 6.89 -11.79 19.99
C SER A 15 6.67 -10.69 18.94
N ILE A 16 7.46 -10.69 17.86
CA ILE A 16 7.25 -9.77 16.74
C ILE A 16 5.91 -10.04 16.04
N LEU A 17 5.57 -11.32 15.79
CA LEU A 17 4.30 -11.71 15.19
C LEU A 17 3.10 -11.35 16.07
N GLU A 18 3.19 -11.55 17.39
CA GLU A 18 2.15 -11.19 18.35
C GLU A 18 1.92 -9.68 18.38
N LYS A 19 2.98 -8.86 18.33
CA LYS A 19 2.86 -7.40 18.22
C LYS A 19 2.19 -6.99 16.92
N ILE A 20 2.54 -7.61 15.79
CA ILE A 20 1.90 -7.34 14.50
C ILE A 20 0.42 -7.69 14.54
N ILE A 21 0.05 -8.84 15.11
CA ILE A 21 -1.35 -9.28 15.23
C ILE A 21 -2.13 -8.36 16.18
N ALA A 22 -1.55 -7.97 17.32
CA ALA A 22 -2.19 -7.07 18.27
C ALA A 22 -2.41 -5.66 17.69
N THR A 23 -1.45 -5.16 16.91
CA THR A 23 -1.60 -3.90 16.16
C THR A 23 -2.70 -4.03 15.10
N LYS A 24 -2.75 -5.14 14.36
CA LYS A 24 -3.83 -5.41 13.39
C LYS A 24 -5.20 -5.52 14.06
N LYS A 25 -5.29 -6.14 15.24
CA LYS A 25 -6.54 -6.28 16.01
C LYS A 25 -7.04 -4.92 16.52
N ARG A 26 -6.15 -4.07 17.04
CA ARG A 26 -6.51 -2.69 17.45
C ARG A 26 -6.95 -1.81 16.27
N LEU A 27 -6.35 -1.99 15.09
CA LEU A 27 -6.76 -1.28 13.88
C LEU A 27 -8.12 -1.77 13.36
N SER A 28 -8.45 -3.05 13.55
CA SER A 28 -9.77 -3.61 13.20
C SER A 28 -10.92 -3.17 14.13
N GLU A 29 -10.61 -2.74 15.35
CA GLU A 29 -11.61 -2.32 16.35
C GLU A 29 -11.86 -0.80 16.34
N ALA A 30 -11.05 -0.01 15.62
CA ALA A 30 -11.10 1.46 15.65
C ALA A 30 -11.90 2.13 14.52
N SER A 31 -12.43 1.37 13.54
CA SER A 31 -13.21 1.99 12.47
C SER A 31 -14.03 0.98 11.69
N ASP A 32 -15.25 1.34 11.30
CA ASP A 32 -15.90 0.92 10.04
C ASP A 32 -15.07 1.29 8.77
N GLY A 33 -13.79 1.61 8.96
CA GLY A 33 -12.79 2.02 8.01
C GLY A 33 -12.21 0.81 7.33
N LEU A 34 -12.89 0.42 6.26
CA LEU A 34 -12.34 -0.19 5.06
C LEU A 34 -10.83 -0.54 5.16
N ASP A 35 -10.52 -1.79 5.55
CA ASP A 35 -9.17 -2.32 5.70
C ASP A 35 -8.50 -2.54 4.33
N ILE A 36 -8.06 -1.43 3.72
CA ILE A 36 -7.39 -1.45 2.41
C ILE A 36 -6.09 -2.24 2.49
N GLU A 37 -5.35 -2.16 3.61
CA GLU A 37 -4.10 -2.90 3.78
C GLU A 37 -4.34 -4.40 3.74
N GLY A 38 -5.31 -4.90 4.52
CA GLY A 38 -5.70 -6.31 4.50
C GLY A 38 -6.22 -6.76 3.14
N LEU A 39 -6.97 -5.92 2.42
CA LEU A 39 -7.42 -6.21 1.06
C LEU A 39 -6.24 -6.35 0.08
N ILE A 40 -5.24 -5.46 0.18
CA ILE A 40 -4.01 -5.53 -0.62
C ILE A 40 -3.26 -6.81 -0.33
N VAL A 41 -2.94 -7.07 0.95
CA VAL A 41 -2.16 -8.24 1.36
C VAL A 41 -2.84 -9.54 0.94
N THR A 42 -4.17 -9.63 1.07
CA THR A 42 -4.94 -10.83 0.69
C THR A 42 -4.94 -11.08 -0.83
N ASN A 43 -4.86 -10.03 -1.64
CA ASN A 43 -5.00 -10.11 -3.10
C ASN A 43 -3.74 -9.68 -3.86
N ILE A 44 -2.58 -9.60 -3.18
CA ILE A 44 -1.42 -8.88 -3.70
C ILE A 44 -0.97 -9.37 -5.07
N GLU A 45 -1.05 -10.68 -5.34
CA GLU A 45 -0.68 -11.26 -6.63
C GLU A 45 -1.56 -10.76 -7.78
N LYS A 46 -2.85 -10.51 -7.52
CA LYS A 46 -3.86 -10.10 -8.50
C LYS A 46 -3.86 -8.60 -8.80
N ILE A 47 -3.27 -7.78 -7.93
CA ILE A 47 -3.33 -6.30 -8.06
C ILE A 47 -2.28 -5.80 -9.06
N GLY A 48 -2.69 -5.15 -10.15
CA GLY A 48 -1.75 -4.55 -11.09
C GLY A 48 -0.94 -3.40 -10.46
N PRO A 49 0.27 -3.07 -10.99
CA PRO A 49 1.07 -1.96 -10.46
C PRO A 49 0.34 -0.61 -10.44
N GLN A 50 -0.50 -0.35 -11.45
CA GLN A 50 -1.33 0.85 -11.50
C GLN A 50 -2.33 0.90 -10.33
N ASP A 51 -3.06 -0.19 -10.11
CA ASP A 51 -4.08 -0.26 -9.07
C ASP A 51 -3.43 -0.19 -7.69
N LEU A 52 -2.27 -0.83 -7.51
CA LEU A 52 -1.51 -0.74 -6.28
C LEU A 52 -1.05 0.70 -6.01
N ALA A 53 -0.63 1.46 -7.03
CA ALA A 53 -0.24 2.86 -6.87
C ALA A 53 -1.43 3.72 -6.41
N VAL A 54 -2.61 3.47 -6.97
CA VAL A 54 -3.85 4.15 -6.57
C VAL A 54 -4.22 3.80 -5.13
N LEU A 55 -4.10 2.52 -4.73
CA LEU A 55 -4.40 2.09 -3.37
C LEU A 55 -3.39 2.63 -2.34
N CYS A 56 -2.09 2.67 -2.66
CA CYS A 56 -1.08 3.32 -1.82
C CYS A 56 -1.43 4.78 -1.56
N LEU A 57 -1.77 5.54 -2.62
CA LEU A 57 -2.17 6.94 -2.50
C LEU A 57 -3.51 7.14 -1.78
N LYS A 58 -4.42 6.15 -1.83
CA LYS A 58 -5.67 6.15 -1.06
C LYS A 58 -5.39 5.97 0.43
N MET A 59 -4.45 5.09 0.79
CA MET A 59 -4.04 4.85 2.18
C MET A 59 -3.26 6.04 2.75
N LYS A 60 -2.35 6.60 1.96
CA LYS A 60 -1.49 7.71 2.35
C LYS A 60 -1.39 8.74 1.22
N PRO A 61 -2.09 9.88 1.31
CA PRO A 61 -1.94 10.95 0.33
C PRO A 61 -0.58 11.67 0.51
N LYS A 62 -0.24 12.57 -0.43
CA LYS A 62 0.97 13.40 -0.41
C LYS A 62 2.27 12.60 -0.32
N GLN A 63 2.45 11.68 -1.27
CA GLN A 63 3.65 10.84 -1.36
C GLN A 63 4.49 11.15 -2.59
N THR A 64 5.79 11.04 -2.47
CA THR A 64 6.71 10.98 -3.61
C THR A 64 6.60 9.64 -4.35
N LYS A 65 7.05 9.59 -5.62
CA LYS A 65 7.12 8.31 -6.37
C LYS A 65 7.95 7.25 -5.64
N THR A 66 9.03 7.66 -4.98
CA THR A 66 9.91 6.77 -4.21
C THR A 66 9.19 6.17 -3.01
N GLU A 67 8.41 6.97 -2.27
CA GLU A 67 7.64 6.46 -1.13
C GLU A 67 6.56 5.46 -1.57
N ILE A 68 5.88 5.72 -2.68
CA ILE A 68 4.90 4.77 -3.25
C ILE A 68 5.61 3.47 -3.65
N ALA A 69 6.78 3.57 -4.29
CA ALA A 69 7.58 2.39 -4.65
C ALA A 69 8.11 1.60 -3.44
N ASN A 70 8.33 2.26 -2.31
CA ASN A 70 8.70 1.58 -1.07
C ASN A 70 7.51 0.83 -0.47
N MET A 71 6.30 1.41 -0.48
CA MET A 71 5.09 0.70 -0.05
C MET A 71 4.83 -0.57 -0.87
N PHE A 72 5.11 -0.54 -2.17
CA PHE A 72 5.03 -1.73 -3.03
C PHE A 72 5.91 -2.88 -2.51
N LYS A 73 7.13 -2.56 -2.07
CA LYS A 73 8.06 -3.53 -1.48
C LYS A 73 7.59 -4.02 -0.12
N GLU A 74 7.00 -3.15 0.71
CA GLU A 74 6.41 -3.52 2.01
C GLU A 74 5.28 -4.55 1.85
N PHE A 75 4.49 -4.43 0.78
CA PHE A 75 3.49 -5.44 0.41
C PHE A 75 4.07 -6.71 -0.24
N GLY A 76 5.39 -6.79 -0.41
CA GLY A 76 6.06 -7.96 -0.99
C GLY A 76 5.95 -8.03 -2.52
N LYS A 77 5.61 -6.94 -3.21
CA LYS A 77 5.45 -6.94 -4.66
C LYS A 77 6.63 -6.26 -5.37
N ALA A 78 7.33 -7.03 -6.19
CA ALA A 78 8.41 -6.54 -7.03
C ALA A 78 7.84 -5.92 -8.31
N HIS A 79 7.98 -4.61 -8.45
CA HIS A 79 7.45 -3.86 -9.60
C HIS A 79 8.54 -3.29 -10.52
N GLY A 80 9.80 -3.64 -10.27
CA GLY A 80 10.95 -3.26 -11.10
C GLY A 80 10.96 -1.77 -11.48
N ASP A 81 11.09 -1.52 -12.77
CA ASP A 81 11.14 -0.18 -13.37
C ASP A 81 9.78 0.45 -13.66
N TRP A 82 8.68 -0.02 -13.05
CA TRP A 82 7.35 0.53 -13.37
C TRP A 82 7.22 2.03 -13.06
N PHE A 83 7.93 2.51 -12.04
CA PHE A 83 8.01 3.94 -11.71
C PHE A 83 8.95 4.73 -12.64
N ASN A 84 9.79 4.04 -13.42
CA ASN A 84 10.68 4.64 -14.40
C ASN A 84 9.89 4.90 -15.71
N GLY A 85 9.96 6.13 -16.21
CA GLY A 85 9.32 6.52 -17.47
C GLY A 85 7.85 6.96 -17.35
N SER A 86 7.04 6.59 -18.35
CA SER A 86 5.71 7.19 -18.62
C SER A 86 4.53 6.58 -17.85
N ASN A 87 4.70 5.41 -17.21
CA ASN A 87 3.57 4.67 -16.65
C ASN A 87 2.87 5.42 -15.50
N PHE A 88 3.63 5.93 -14.53
CA PHE A 88 3.06 6.77 -13.48
C PHE A 88 2.50 8.08 -14.05
N ASN A 89 3.18 8.67 -15.03
CA ASN A 89 2.73 9.92 -15.66
C ASN A 89 1.38 9.73 -16.39
N ARG A 90 1.03 8.51 -16.83
CA ARG A 90 -0.31 8.21 -17.38
C ARG A 90 -1.42 8.36 -16.33
N LEU A 91 -1.16 8.09 -15.05
CA LEU A 91 -2.13 8.33 -13.98
C LEU A 91 -2.36 9.82 -13.76
N VAL A 92 -1.30 10.61 -13.89
CA VAL A 92 -1.36 12.06 -13.84
C VAL A 92 -2.10 12.63 -15.05
N SER A 93 -1.77 12.18 -16.27
CA SER A 93 -2.43 12.65 -17.49
C SER A 93 -3.90 12.27 -17.57
N LYS A 94 -4.30 11.15 -16.94
CA LYS A 94 -5.70 10.73 -16.80
C LYS A 94 -6.44 11.43 -15.66
N ASN A 95 -5.79 12.35 -14.94
CA ASN A 95 -6.33 13.04 -13.78
C ASN A 95 -6.85 12.08 -12.68
N ILE A 96 -6.22 10.90 -12.54
CA ILE A 96 -6.46 9.98 -11.43
C ILE A 96 -5.58 10.39 -10.25
N VAL A 97 -4.34 10.78 -10.55
CA VAL A 97 -3.35 11.29 -9.60
C VAL A 97 -3.06 12.75 -9.94
N ILE A 98 -2.83 13.59 -8.94
CA ILE A 98 -2.45 14.99 -9.09
C ILE A 98 -1.15 15.27 -8.37
N GLU A 99 -0.42 16.28 -8.84
CA GLU A 99 0.70 16.86 -8.10
C GLU A 99 0.14 17.71 -6.96
N ASP A 100 0.40 17.30 -5.71
CA ASP A 100 -0.13 17.90 -4.47
C ASP A 100 1.02 18.59 -3.70
N GLY A 101 1.72 19.46 -4.44
CA GLY A 101 2.84 20.24 -3.94
C GLY A 101 4.19 19.54 -4.02
N VAL A 102 5.12 20.09 -3.25
CA VAL A 102 6.53 19.70 -3.25
C VAL A 102 7.01 19.66 -1.80
N ASN A 103 7.81 18.67 -1.44
CA ASN A 103 8.38 18.58 -0.10
C ASN A 103 9.60 19.52 0.11
N GLU A 104 10.14 19.53 1.32
CA GLU A 104 11.32 20.30 1.72
C GLU A 104 12.56 20.06 0.84
N ASN A 105 12.68 18.86 0.26
CA ASN A 105 13.76 18.45 -0.63
C ASN A 105 13.50 18.78 -2.11
N LYS A 106 12.50 19.62 -2.39
CA LYS A 106 12.05 19.98 -3.75
C LYS A 106 11.59 18.78 -4.59
N VAL A 107 11.14 17.70 -3.94
CA VAL A 107 10.59 16.51 -4.60
C VAL A 107 9.06 16.60 -4.68
N ARG A 108 8.50 16.34 -5.86
CA ARG A 108 7.05 16.39 -6.11
C ARG A 108 6.30 15.37 -5.26
N LEU A 109 5.21 15.82 -4.66
CA LEU A 109 4.26 15.01 -3.91
C LEU A 109 3.02 14.75 -4.76
N TYR A 110 2.43 13.57 -4.58
CA TYR A 110 1.28 13.13 -5.35
C TYR A 110 0.15 12.66 -4.43
N SER A 111 -1.08 12.93 -4.85
CA SER A 111 -2.31 12.51 -4.19
C SER A 111 -3.32 12.04 -5.25
N LEU A 112 -4.36 11.32 -4.83
CA LEU A 112 -5.48 11.06 -5.73
C LEU A 112 -6.23 12.37 -6.01
N SER A 113 -6.71 12.54 -7.24
CA SER A 113 -7.71 13.55 -7.54
C SER A 113 -9.05 13.18 -6.86
N LYS A 114 -10.00 14.12 -6.80
CA LYS A 114 -11.35 13.82 -6.30
C LYS A 114 -12.02 12.66 -7.05
N SER A 115 -11.82 12.56 -8.36
CA SER A 115 -12.37 11.46 -9.18
C SER A 115 -11.54 10.18 -9.06
N GLY A 116 -10.21 10.29 -8.96
CA GLY A 116 -9.32 9.17 -8.67
C GLY A 116 -9.70 8.48 -7.37
N ASP A 117 -10.00 9.27 -6.33
CA ASP A 117 -10.43 8.80 -5.01
C ASP A 117 -11.81 8.14 -5.03
N LYS A 118 -12.84 8.86 -5.49
CA LYS A 118 -14.24 8.40 -5.39
C LYS A 118 -14.62 7.35 -6.41
N VAL A 119 -13.96 7.32 -7.57
CA VAL A 119 -14.33 6.42 -8.68
C VAL A 119 -13.30 5.33 -8.85
N THR A 120 -12.03 5.70 -9.02
CA THR A 120 -11.01 4.71 -9.39
C THR A 120 -10.61 3.85 -8.18
N ALA A 121 -10.21 4.47 -7.07
CA ALA A 121 -9.82 3.75 -5.86
C ALA A 121 -11.00 2.95 -5.29
N GLN A 122 -12.20 3.54 -5.25
CA GLN A 122 -13.38 2.84 -4.77
C GLN A 122 -13.72 1.61 -5.62
N LYS A 123 -13.67 1.72 -6.96
CA LYS A 123 -13.91 0.57 -7.85
C LYS A 123 -12.90 -0.55 -7.65
N ILE A 124 -11.62 -0.22 -7.47
CA ILE A 124 -10.57 -1.21 -7.17
C ILE A 124 -10.89 -1.91 -5.84
N ILE A 125 -11.20 -1.13 -4.81
CA ILE A 125 -11.57 -1.64 -3.49
C ILE A 125 -12.75 -2.61 -3.56
N ASP A 126 -13.82 -2.23 -4.25
CA ASP A 126 -15.02 -3.06 -4.36
C ASP A 126 -14.72 -4.37 -5.10
N THR A 127 -13.92 -4.30 -6.17
CA THR A 127 -13.42 -5.48 -6.90
C THR A 127 -12.64 -6.42 -5.97
N LEU A 128 -11.76 -5.90 -5.11
CA LEU A 128 -10.99 -6.72 -4.18
C LEU A 128 -11.84 -7.35 -3.08
N LYS A 129 -12.95 -6.73 -2.69
CA LYS A 129 -13.91 -7.31 -1.73
C LYS A 129 -14.65 -8.48 -2.34
N GLU A 130 -15.08 -8.36 -3.59
CA GLU A 130 -15.79 -9.43 -4.31
C GLU A 130 -14.90 -10.67 -4.52
N MET A 131 -13.59 -10.50 -4.66
CA MET A 131 -12.63 -11.61 -4.78
C MET A 131 -12.45 -12.43 -3.50
N LYS A 132 -13.00 -11.98 -2.36
CA LYS A 132 -12.92 -12.66 -1.07
C LYS A 132 -14.08 -13.65 -0.83
N SER A 133 -15.10 -13.63 -1.70
CA SER A 133 -16.25 -14.55 -1.71
C SER A 133 -16.03 -15.69 -2.71
#